data_AF-A0A4R9JX83-F1
#
_entry.id   AF-A0A4R9JX83-F1
#
_cell.length_a   1.000
_cell.length_b   1.000
_cell.length_c   1.000
_cell.angle_alpha   90.00
_cell.angle_beta   90.00
_cell.angle_gamma   90.00
#
_symmetry.space_group_name_H-M   'P 1'
#
loop_
_entity.id
_entity.type
_entity.pdbx_description
1 polymer ?
#
loop_
_entity_poly.entity_id
_entity_poly.type
_entity_poly.pdbx_seq_one_letter_code
_entity_poly.pdbx_strand_id
1 'polypeptide(L)'
;MFKNIQRKVACLAVLAVSIGCSSPTIKEINDTAVAIAKEARDLKAEGKHEEAIRLISVIEDLHPNDPLLQEIRNGASAEQIEAVTPSKLLGYNKGIRAKVTASTGEKIAWYIPDRIFDFIDQVEFWFSIGPQIGVGGHVTRAIQAELYTGATVAAGYGQKKMIGFRSEVTTEIGLGPLVLAGVFGGKAGTGGIAYNAEALWLHLPSEAIYQNYRDYWGIGAHAGVVFWGVEGEYHPIEIYDFLGGLFLYDPMNDDFATTRRLKYTSRQSGLIRSFSKNVGSLEKEDFDMYAKDYPKIVIPGTTPAPEVIPAPAPKKR
;
A
#
# COMPACT_ATOMS: atom_id res chain seq x y z
N MET A 1 -23.38 -4.06 -24.00
CA MET A 1 -24.40 -2.98 -24.05
C MET A 1 -24.56 -2.22 -22.73
N PHE A 2 -24.42 -2.88 -21.56
CA PHE A 2 -24.60 -2.23 -20.24
C PHE A 2 -23.44 -1.33 -19.75
N LYS A 3 -22.21 -1.45 -20.29
CA LYS A 3 -21.07 -0.56 -19.93
C LYS A 3 -21.21 0.88 -20.44
N ASN A 4 -21.99 1.14 -21.49
CA ASN A 4 -22.17 2.50 -22.04
C ASN A 4 -23.10 3.39 -21.18
N ILE A 5 -23.83 2.80 -20.23
CA ILE A 5 -24.70 3.53 -19.31
C ILE A 5 -23.89 4.06 -18.10
N GLN A 6 -22.79 3.39 -17.73
CA GLN A 6 -21.90 3.81 -16.63
C GLN A 6 -21.28 5.20 -16.86
N ARG A 7 -21.00 5.58 -18.11
CA ARG A 7 -20.40 6.89 -18.44
C ARG A 7 -21.39 8.06 -18.44
N LYS A 8 -22.69 7.83 -18.67
CA LYS A 8 -23.65 8.94 -18.82
C LYS A 8 -24.20 9.46 -17.49
N VAL A 9 -24.20 8.63 -16.44
CA VAL A 9 -24.71 9.04 -15.11
C VAL A 9 -23.62 9.76 -14.29
N ALA A 10 -22.34 9.40 -14.47
CA ALA A 10 -21.23 10.07 -13.79
C ALA A 10 -20.89 11.46 -14.36
N CYS A 11 -21.29 11.78 -15.60
CA CYS A 11 -20.98 13.05 -16.25
C CYS A 11 -21.96 14.20 -15.96
N LEU A 12 -23.06 13.98 -15.22
CA LEU A 12 -24.11 14.99 -15.07
C LEU A 12 -24.02 15.84 -13.80
N ALA A 13 -22.86 15.87 -13.10
CA ALA A 13 -22.70 16.71 -11.91
C ALA A 13 -21.26 17.14 -11.59
N VAL A 14 -20.39 17.39 -12.59
CA VAL A 14 -19.19 18.24 -12.39
C VAL A 14 -18.89 18.96 -13.72
N LEU A 15 -19.47 20.15 -13.90
CA LEU A 15 -19.15 21.05 -14.99
C LEU A 15 -18.16 22.11 -14.46
N ALA A 16 -17.02 22.23 -15.15
CA ALA A 16 -16.01 23.28 -15.06
C ALA A 16 -14.86 23.14 -14.02
N VAL A 17 -13.93 22.20 -14.28
CA VAL A 17 -12.47 22.49 -14.30
C VAL A 17 -11.83 21.56 -15.35
N SER A 18 -11.80 21.98 -16.61
CA SER A 18 -11.00 21.30 -17.65
C SER A 18 -9.56 21.81 -17.59
N ILE A 19 -8.79 21.36 -16.59
CA ILE A 19 -7.33 21.32 -16.74
C ILE A 19 -7.08 20.19 -17.74
N GLY A 20 -6.44 20.51 -18.86
CA GLY A 20 -6.02 19.52 -19.85
C GLY A 20 -5.04 18.54 -19.21
N CYS A 21 -5.54 17.46 -18.63
CA CYS A 21 -4.74 16.29 -18.31
C CYS A 21 -4.56 15.53 -19.62
N SER A 22 -3.48 15.82 -20.35
CA SER A 22 -2.97 14.87 -21.32
C SER A 22 -2.60 13.59 -20.56
N SER A 23 -3.22 12.46 -20.93
CA SER A 23 -2.79 11.16 -20.41
C SER A 23 -1.30 10.97 -20.71
N PRO A 24 -0.52 10.43 -19.75
CA PRO A 24 0.90 10.17 -19.97
C PRO A 24 1.07 9.20 -21.14
N THR A 25 2.10 9.43 -21.95
CA THR A 25 2.44 8.49 -23.02
C THR A 25 3.09 7.23 -22.45
N ILE A 26 2.94 6.08 -23.11
CA ILE A 26 3.62 4.82 -22.74
C ILE A 26 5.14 5.02 -22.62
N LYS A 27 5.72 5.84 -23.49
CA LYS A 27 7.13 6.23 -23.41
C LYS A 27 7.47 6.94 -22.10
N GLU A 28 6.66 7.91 -21.65
CA GLU A 28 6.89 8.60 -20.37
C GLU A 28 6.78 7.67 -19.16
N ILE A 29 5.89 6.68 -19.22
CA ILE A 29 5.78 5.63 -18.20
C ILE A 29 7.05 4.79 -18.18
N ASN A 30 7.54 4.38 -19.34
CA ASN A 30 8.80 3.63 -19.44
C ASN A 30 10.01 4.46 -18.99
N ASP A 31 10.10 5.73 -19.40
CA ASP A 31 11.18 6.63 -18.98
C ASP A 31 11.20 6.78 -17.44
N THR A 32 10.02 6.83 -16.81
CA THR A 32 9.89 6.81 -15.35
C THR A 32 10.31 5.47 -14.75
N ALA A 33 9.91 4.34 -15.35
CA ALA A 33 10.32 3.00 -14.91
C ALA A 33 11.84 2.81 -14.95
N VAL A 34 12.48 3.26 -16.04
CA VAL A 34 13.93 3.25 -16.22
C VAL A 34 14.62 4.12 -15.16
N ALA A 35 14.06 5.30 -14.87
CA ALA A 35 14.58 6.16 -13.80
C ALA A 35 14.46 5.50 -12.41
N ILE A 36 13.34 4.83 -12.11
CA ILE A 36 13.14 4.07 -10.88
C ILE A 36 14.17 2.94 -10.77
N ALA A 37 14.34 2.14 -11.83
CA ALA A 37 15.29 1.04 -11.85
C ALA A 37 16.75 1.52 -11.66
N LYS A 38 17.09 2.67 -12.26
CA LYS A 38 18.39 3.31 -12.06
C LYS A 38 18.60 3.72 -10.60
N GLU A 39 17.67 4.45 -10.01
CA GLU A 39 17.74 4.89 -8.60
C GLU A 39 17.80 3.69 -7.64
N ALA A 40 17.10 2.60 -7.95
CA ALA A 40 17.16 1.37 -7.15
C ALA A 40 18.54 0.70 -7.25
N ARG A 41 19.17 0.71 -8.44
CA ARG A 41 20.54 0.22 -8.61
C ARG A 41 21.55 1.05 -7.82
N ASP A 42 21.38 2.38 -7.83
CA ASP A 42 22.20 3.30 -7.06
C ASP A 42 22.05 3.05 -5.54
N LEU A 43 20.81 2.90 -5.05
CA LEU A 43 20.52 2.52 -3.65
C LEU A 43 21.15 1.18 -3.27
N LYS A 44 21.10 0.18 -4.16
CA LYS A 44 21.76 -1.10 -3.94
C LYS A 44 23.28 -0.93 -3.81
N ALA A 45 23.90 -0.12 -4.68
CA ALA A 45 25.33 0.15 -4.63
C ALA A 45 25.75 0.86 -3.32
N GLU A 46 24.84 1.65 -2.74
CA GLU A 46 24.99 2.25 -1.41
C GLU A 46 24.74 1.27 -0.23
N GLY A 47 24.40 0.01 -0.50
CA GLY A 47 24.07 -1.00 0.51
C GLY A 47 22.65 -0.88 1.09
N LYS A 48 21.77 -0.04 0.50
CA LYS A 48 20.38 0.15 0.93
C LYS A 48 19.46 -0.82 0.20
N HIS A 49 19.63 -2.10 0.49
CA HIS A 49 18.96 -3.19 -0.22
C HIS A 49 17.43 -3.11 -0.11
N GLU A 50 16.89 -2.85 1.08
CA GLU A 50 15.46 -2.79 1.36
C GLU A 50 14.76 -1.64 0.61
N GLU A 51 15.37 -0.45 0.61
CA GLU A 51 14.87 0.67 -0.19
C GLU A 51 14.90 0.37 -1.68
N ALA A 52 15.97 -0.24 -2.18
CA ALA A 52 16.11 -0.63 -3.59
C ALA A 52 15.03 -1.65 -3.99
N ILE A 53 14.82 -2.70 -3.19
CA ILE A 53 13.81 -3.74 -3.43
C ILE A 53 12.40 -3.13 -3.42
N ARG A 54 12.09 -2.28 -2.44
CA ARG A 54 10.78 -1.64 -2.41
C ARG A 54 10.59 -0.69 -3.59
N LEU A 55 11.62 0.03 -4.01
CA LEU A 55 11.56 0.95 -5.14
C LEU A 55 11.24 0.20 -6.45
N ILE A 56 11.86 -0.96 -6.69
CA ILE A 56 11.54 -1.78 -7.87
C ILE A 56 10.19 -2.50 -7.79
N SER A 57 9.66 -2.77 -6.59
CA SER A 57 8.35 -3.43 -6.45
C SER A 57 7.21 -2.62 -7.10
N VAL A 58 7.38 -1.31 -7.24
CA VAL A 58 6.40 -0.42 -7.87
C VAL A 58 6.31 -0.64 -9.38
N ILE A 59 7.40 -1.11 -10.02
CA ILE A 59 7.47 -1.32 -11.47
C ILE A 59 7.43 -2.81 -11.86
N GLU A 60 7.40 -3.70 -10.87
CA GLU A 60 7.42 -5.15 -11.06
C GLU A 60 6.18 -5.66 -11.81
N ASP A 61 5.01 -5.04 -11.61
CA ASP A 61 3.79 -5.43 -12.32
C ASP A 61 3.90 -5.25 -13.84
N LEU A 62 4.68 -4.26 -14.31
CA LEU A 62 4.96 -4.06 -15.74
C LEU A 62 6.12 -4.92 -16.24
N HIS A 63 7.03 -5.33 -15.36
CA HIS A 63 8.30 -6.02 -15.69
C HIS A 63 8.57 -7.23 -14.79
N PRO A 64 7.64 -8.21 -14.66
CA PRO A 64 7.71 -9.22 -13.60
C PRO A 64 8.92 -10.16 -13.71
N ASN A 65 9.43 -10.34 -14.93
CA ASN A 65 10.52 -11.27 -15.24
C ASN A 65 11.81 -10.58 -15.71
N ASP A 66 11.94 -9.27 -15.48
CA ASP A 66 13.09 -8.52 -15.98
C ASP A 66 14.38 -8.89 -15.20
N PRO A 67 15.48 -9.27 -15.90
CA PRO A 67 16.74 -9.64 -15.27
C PRO A 67 17.36 -8.56 -14.39
N LEU A 68 17.14 -7.28 -14.69
CA LEU A 68 17.63 -6.15 -13.89
C LEU A 68 16.95 -6.10 -12.52
N LEU A 69 15.65 -6.40 -12.45
CA LEU A 69 14.94 -6.43 -11.16
C LEU A 69 15.47 -7.58 -10.28
N GLN A 70 15.75 -8.72 -10.91
CA GLN A 70 16.41 -9.85 -10.22
C GLN A 70 17.84 -9.49 -9.81
N GLU A 71 18.61 -8.82 -10.68
CA GLU A 71 19.93 -8.29 -10.31
C GLU A 71 19.82 -7.41 -9.07
N ILE A 72 18.85 -6.50 -9.01
CA ILE A 72 18.70 -5.58 -7.87
C ILE A 72 18.37 -6.34 -6.58
N ARG A 73 17.56 -7.40 -6.65
CA ARG A 73 17.25 -8.29 -5.50
C ARG A 73 18.46 -9.11 -5.06
N ASN A 74 19.32 -9.50 -5.99
CA ASN A 74 20.46 -10.36 -5.69
C ASN A 74 21.40 -9.71 -4.67
N GLY A 75 21.73 -10.46 -3.62
CA GLY A 75 22.58 -10.01 -2.51
C GLY A 75 21.81 -9.55 -1.28
N ALA A 76 20.50 -9.33 -1.37
CA ALA A 76 19.66 -9.19 -0.19
C ALA A 76 19.35 -10.57 0.43
N SER A 77 19.30 -10.63 1.75
CA SER A 77 18.83 -11.83 2.46
C SER A 77 17.33 -12.04 2.28
N ALA A 78 16.86 -13.27 2.49
CA ALA A 78 15.43 -13.58 2.43
C ALA A 78 14.62 -12.72 3.42
N GLU A 79 15.15 -12.47 4.61
CA GLU A 79 14.52 -11.63 5.63
C GLU A 79 14.37 -10.17 5.17
N GLN A 80 15.37 -9.61 4.49
CA GLN A 80 15.30 -8.25 3.95
C GLN A 80 14.26 -8.12 2.85
N ILE A 81 14.19 -9.10 1.95
CA ILE A 81 13.18 -9.14 0.89
C ILE A 81 11.78 -9.24 1.52
N GLU A 82 11.60 -10.16 2.47
CA GLU A 82 10.33 -10.35 3.15
C GLU A 82 9.87 -9.10 3.93
N ALA A 83 10.80 -8.37 4.56
CA ALA A 83 10.49 -7.18 5.35
C ALA A 83 9.88 -6.03 4.53
N VAL A 84 10.16 -5.98 3.22
CA VAL A 84 9.66 -4.94 2.32
C VAL A 84 8.71 -5.43 1.23
N THR A 85 8.42 -6.73 1.22
CA THR A 85 7.43 -7.32 0.32
C THR A 85 6.05 -7.29 0.98
N PRO A 86 5.01 -6.70 0.34
CA PRO A 86 3.65 -6.69 0.87
C PRO A 86 3.15 -8.13 1.14
N SER A 87 2.55 -8.35 2.31
CA SER A 87 1.98 -9.66 2.67
C SER A 87 0.49 -9.68 2.40
N LYS A 88 0.09 -10.40 1.35
CA LYS A 88 -1.32 -10.52 0.93
C LYS A 88 -2.27 -11.04 2.02
N LEU A 89 -1.76 -11.72 3.04
CA LEU A 89 -2.57 -12.31 4.12
C LEU A 89 -2.67 -11.40 5.34
N LEU A 90 -1.60 -10.72 5.71
CA LEU A 90 -1.60 -9.82 6.87
C LEU A 90 -2.21 -8.46 6.53
N GLY A 91 -2.25 -8.10 5.25
CA GLY A 91 -2.82 -6.83 4.83
C GLY A 91 -2.06 -5.63 5.41
N TYR A 92 -2.80 -4.58 5.73
CA TYR A 92 -2.30 -3.32 6.29
C TYR A 92 -1.56 -3.49 7.63
N ASN A 93 -1.77 -4.62 8.32
CA ASN A 93 -1.09 -4.94 9.57
C ASN A 93 0.43 -5.14 9.41
N LYS A 94 0.96 -5.50 8.24
CA LYS A 94 2.43 -5.67 8.10
C LYS A 94 3.12 -4.36 7.71
N GLY A 95 3.98 -3.86 8.59
CA GLY A 95 4.85 -2.72 8.34
C GLY A 95 5.87 -3.00 7.24
N ILE A 96 5.85 -2.18 6.18
CA ILE A 96 6.88 -2.18 5.14
C ILE A 96 8.06 -1.33 5.64
N ARG A 97 8.99 -1.98 6.36
CA ARG A 97 10.10 -1.34 7.07
C ARG A 97 11.40 -2.11 6.85
N ALA A 98 12.51 -1.39 6.77
CA ALA A 98 13.84 -1.99 6.69
C ALA A 98 14.26 -2.53 8.06
N LYS A 99 14.95 -3.68 8.06
CA LYS A 99 15.50 -4.25 9.28
C LYS A 99 16.70 -3.43 9.77
N VAL A 100 16.89 -3.40 11.08
CA VAL A 100 17.98 -2.72 11.76
C VAL A 100 18.61 -3.66 12.77
N THR A 101 19.94 -3.74 12.74
CA THR A 101 20.71 -4.45 13.75
C THR A 101 20.89 -3.56 14.98
N ALA A 102 19.92 -3.57 15.89
CA ALA A 102 20.03 -2.85 17.15
C ALA A 102 20.92 -3.58 18.17
N SER A 103 21.60 -2.79 18.99
CA SER A 103 22.35 -3.28 20.13
C SER A 103 21.41 -3.88 21.20
N THR A 104 21.94 -4.74 22.06
CA THR A 104 21.19 -5.32 23.18
C THR A 104 20.57 -4.23 24.08
N GLY A 105 21.30 -3.13 24.32
CA GLY A 105 20.80 -2.02 25.14
C GLY A 105 19.60 -1.31 24.50
N GLU A 106 19.64 -1.06 23.19
CA GLU A 106 18.51 -0.48 22.45
C GLU A 106 17.30 -1.41 22.47
N LYS A 107 17.50 -2.72 22.28
CA LYS A 107 16.40 -3.71 22.37
C LYS A 107 15.74 -3.69 23.74
N ILE A 108 16.53 -3.62 24.82
CA ILE A 108 15.99 -3.53 26.19
C ILE A 108 15.23 -2.21 26.39
N ALA A 109 15.78 -1.09 25.91
CA ALA A 109 15.16 0.22 26.05
C ALA A 109 13.82 0.31 25.30
N TRP A 110 13.73 -0.31 24.13
CA TRP A 110 12.53 -0.32 23.29
C TRP A 110 11.54 -1.44 23.61
N TYR A 111 11.93 -2.48 24.36
CA TYR A 111 11.06 -3.61 24.66
C TYR A 111 9.70 -3.20 25.24
N ILE A 112 9.70 -2.41 26.32
CA ILE A 112 8.46 -1.96 26.97
C ILE A 112 7.68 -0.97 26.06
N PRO A 113 8.31 0.10 25.51
CA PRO A 113 7.62 1.00 24.60
C PRO A 113 6.97 0.31 23.40
N ASP A 114 7.68 -0.62 22.73
CA ASP A 114 7.14 -1.35 21.59
C ASP A 114 5.89 -2.13 22.01
N ARG A 115 5.93 -2.88 23.12
CA ARG A 115 4.73 -3.61 23.61
C ARG A 115 3.54 -2.71 23.95
N ILE A 116 3.79 -1.51 24.47
CA ILE A 116 2.73 -0.54 24.71
C ILE A 116 2.10 -0.11 23.38
N PHE A 117 2.92 0.13 22.35
CA PHE A 117 2.41 0.50 21.04
C PHE A 117 1.60 -0.63 20.39
N ASP A 118 2.07 -1.87 20.42
CA ASP A 118 1.33 -2.99 19.82
C ASP A 118 0.01 -3.25 20.54
N PHE A 119 -0.05 -2.95 21.84
CA PHE A 119 -1.30 -3.00 22.59
C PHE A 119 -2.29 -1.91 22.16
N ILE A 120 -1.81 -0.67 21.98
CA ILE A 120 -2.67 0.46 21.59
C ILE A 120 -3.08 0.35 20.11
N ASP A 121 -2.21 -0.18 19.24
CA ASP A 121 -2.46 -0.36 17.81
C ASP A 121 -3.60 -1.34 17.50
N GLN A 122 -4.09 -2.08 18.50
CA GLN A 122 -5.28 -2.91 18.38
C GLN A 122 -6.57 -2.10 18.20
N VAL A 123 -6.59 -0.79 18.48
CA VAL A 123 -7.80 0.02 18.34
C VAL A 123 -7.55 1.26 17.50
N GLU A 124 -8.51 1.58 16.65
CA GLU A 124 -8.56 2.77 15.81
C GLU A 124 -9.85 3.52 16.12
N PHE A 125 -9.76 4.85 16.20
CA PHE A 125 -10.89 5.73 16.41
C PHE A 125 -10.71 7.05 15.65
N TRP A 126 -11.71 7.44 14.86
CA TRP A 126 -11.74 8.68 14.10
C TRP A 126 -12.99 9.50 14.37
N PHE A 127 -12.80 10.81 14.54
CA PHE A 127 -13.87 11.81 14.51
C PHE A 127 -13.84 12.52 13.17
N SER A 128 -14.92 12.41 12.40
CA SER A 128 -15.02 12.90 11.02
C SER A 128 -15.93 14.12 10.93
N ILE A 129 -15.50 15.13 10.16
CA ILE A 129 -16.29 16.31 9.81
C ILE A 129 -16.40 16.41 8.28
N GLY A 130 -17.62 16.62 7.78
CA GLY A 130 -17.90 16.79 6.36
C GLY A 130 -19.22 16.15 5.95
N PRO A 131 -19.75 16.45 4.75
CA PRO A 131 -21.01 15.89 4.25
C PRO A 131 -20.95 14.36 4.22
N GLN A 132 -21.76 13.71 5.04
CA GLN A 132 -21.80 12.25 5.17
C GLN A 132 -23.18 11.79 5.66
N ILE A 133 -23.60 10.61 5.23
CA ILE A 133 -24.80 9.97 5.75
C ILE A 133 -24.65 8.45 5.64
N GLY A 134 -25.02 7.77 6.72
CA GLY A 134 -25.15 6.33 6.72
C GLY A 134 -24.53 5.67 7.93
N VAL A 135 -24.57 4.35 7.91
CA VAL A 135 -24.03 3.49 8.96
C VAL A 135 -23.40 2.25 8.31
N GLY A 136 -22.37 1.76 8.97
CA GLY A 136 -21.60 0.63 8.51
C GLY A 136 -21.09 -0.17 9.70
N GLY A 137 -20.99 -1.49 9.53
CA GLY A 137 -20.48 -2.37 10.55
C GLY A 137 -19.93 -3.65 9.96
N HIS A 138 -18.82 -4.14 10.50
CA HIS A 138 -18.14 -5.32 10.00
C HIS A 138 -17.44 -6.08 11.14
N VAL A 139 -17.44 -7.40 11.04
CA VAL A 139 -16.61 -8.28 11.88
C VAL A 139 -15.30 -8.62 11.16
N THR A 140 -15.39 -8.70 9.84
CA THR A 140 -14.27 -8.66 8.90
C THR A 140 -14.83 -8.06 7.62
N ARG A 141 -13.98 -7.73 6.66
CA ARG A 141 -14.46 -7.21 5.36
C ARG A 141 -15.15 -8.28 4.50
N ALA A 142 -15.10 -9.55 4.90
CA ALA A 142 -15.94 -10.62 4.36
C ALA A 142 -17.36 -10.65 4.97
N ILE A 143 -17.53 -10.13 6.19
CA ILE A 143 -18.79 -10.14 6.95
C ILE A 143 -19.07 -8.71 7.40
N GLN A 144 -19.71 -7.96 6.52
CA GLN A 144 -20.02 -6.55 6.72
C GLN A 144 -21.44 -6.21 6.27
N ALA A 145 -21.97 -5.11 6.78
CA ALA A 145 -23.19 -4.50 6.32
C ALA A 145 -22.95 -3.00 6.20
N GLU A 146 -23.00 -2.50 4.98
CA GLU A 146 -22.57 -1.15 4.65
C GLU A 146 -23.70 -0.42 3.92
N LEU A 147 -24.05 0.76 4.43
CA LEU A 147 -24.89 1.74 3.76
C LEU A 147 -24.38 3.12 4.15
N TYR A 148 -23.31 3.55 3.49
CA TYR A 148 -22.59 4.78 3.84
C TYR A 148 -22.12 5.53 2.60
N THR A 149 -22.25 6.85 2.62
CA THR A 149 -21.61 7.73 1.65
C THR A 149 -21.20 9.04 2.30
N GLY A 150 -20.04 9.58 1.93
CA GLY A 150 -19.58 10.86 2.46
C GLY A 150 -18.26 11.35 1.88
N ALA A 151 -18.01 12.63 2.08
CA ALA A 151 -16.73 13.29 1.84
C ALA A 151 -16.31 14.01 3.13
N THR A 152 -15.28 13.50 3.80
CA THR A 152 -14.95 13.88 5.18
C THR A 152 -13.47 14.15 5.36
N VAL A 153 -13.17 14.99 6.35
CA VAL A 153 -11.86 15.10 6.99
C VAL A 153 -12.02 14.65 8.43
N ALA A 154 -11.18 13.73 8.88
CA ALA A 154 -11.21 13.18 10.21
C ALA A 154 -9.90 13.42 10.95
N ALA A 155 -9.98 13.50 12.27
CA ALA A 155 -8.83 13.50 13.17
C ALA A 155 -9.01 12.40 14.22
N GLY A 156 -7.92 11.73 14.57
CA GLY A 156 -8.03 10.55 15.42
C GLY A 156 -6.73 9.80 15.62
N TYR A 157 -6.91 8.62 16.18
CA TYR A 157 -5.88 7.61 16.38
C TYR A 157 -6.21 6.44 15.44
N GLY A 158 -5.26 6.02 14.64
CA GLY A 158 -5.38 4.83 13.80
C GLY A 158 -4.23 3.87 14.01
N GLN A 159 -4.39 2.70 13.41
CA GLN A 159 -3.42 1.62 13.40
C GLN A 159 -2.04 2.10 12.91
N LYS A 160 -0.98 1.41 13.33
CA LYS A 160 0.42 1.76 13.02
C LYS A 160 0.84 3.10 13.60
N LYS A 161 0.47 3.33 14.87
CA LYS A 161 0.94 4.45 15.68
C LYS A 161 0.58 5.77 15.00
N MET A 162 -0.59 5.83 14.36
CA MET A 162 -1.00 6.93 13.49
C MET A 162 -1.94 7.87 14.21
N ILE A 163 -1.37 8.91 14.82
CA ILE A 163 -2.11 10.07 15.32
C ILE A 163 -2.04 11.13 14.24
N GLY A 164 -3.18 11.57 13.73
CA GLY A 164 -3.18 12.56 12.67
C GLY A 164 -4.54 12.80 12.04
N PHE A 165 -4.52 12.99 10.72
CA PHE A 165 -5.67 13.37 9.92
C PHE A 165 -5.91 12.36 8.81
N ARG A 166 -7.18 12.22 8.44
CA ARG A 166 -7.64 11.41 7.33
C ARG A 166 -8.57 12.24 6.45
N SER A 167 -8.46 12.14 5.14
CA SER A 167 -9.37 12.78 4.19
C SER A 167 -9.88 11.73 3.25
N GLU A 168 -11.20 11.56 3.17
CA GLU A 168 -11.83 10.46 2.43
C GLU A 168 -13.09 10.89 1.72
N VAL A 169 -13.26 10.42 0.49
CA VAL A 169 -14.53 10.30 -0.22
C VAL A 169 -14.86 8.82 -0.29
N THR A 170 -15.99 8.43 0.26
CA THR A 170 -16.36 7.02 0.43
C THR A 170 -17.80 6.81 0.02
N THR A 171 -18.08 5.70 -0.64
CA THR A 171 -19.43 5.18 -0.86
C THR A 171 -19.36 3.66 -0.77
N GLU A 172 -20.08 3.08 0.19
CA GLU A 172 -20.09 1.65 0.49
C GLU A 172 -21.54 1.19 0.66
N ILE A 173 -21.99 0.28 -0.20
CA ILE A 173 -23.36 -0.25 -0.18
C ILE A 173 -23.32 -1.76 -0.41
N GLY A 174 -23.75 -2.56 0.56
CA GLY A 174 -23.94 -3.99 0.39
C GLY A 174 -23.90 -4.81 1.67
N LEU A 175 -23.78 -6.13 1.51
CA LEU A 175 -23.80 -7.11 2.60
C LEU A 175 -22.79 -8.24 2.34
N GLY A 176 -22.17 -8.73 3.41
CA GLY A 176 -21.15 -9.77 3.37
C GLY A 176 -19.96 -9.35 2.50
N PRO A 177 -19.41 -10.24 1.65
CA PRO A 177 -18.26 -9.91 0.82
C PRO A 177 -18.65 -9.11 -0.44
N LEU A 178 -19.95 -8.96 -0.73
CA LEU A 178 -20.49 -8.27 -1.89
C LEU A 178 -20.93 -6.86 -1.49
N VAL A 179 -19.98 -5.94 -1.49
CA VAL A 179 -20.20 -4.51 -1.20
C VAL A 179 -19.67 -3.71 -2.38
N LEU A 180 -20.50 -2.80 -2.89
CA LEU A 180 -20.08 -1.80 -3.85
C LEU A 180 -19.35 -0.71 -3.08
N ALA A 181 -18.03 -0.77 -3.08
CA ALA A 181 -17.18 0.17 -2.36
C ALA A 181 -16.41 1.06 -3.34
N GLY A 182 -16.42 2.36 -3.10
CA GLY A 182 -15.52 3.32 -3.71
C GLY A 182 -14.89 4.14 -2.60
N VAL A 183 -13.60 3.93 -2.33
CA VAL A 183 -12.88 4.58 -1.23
C VAL A 183 -11.69 5.34 -1.81
N PHE A 184 -11.74 6.65 -1.75
CA PHE A 184 -10.71 7.54 -2.25
C PHE A 184 -10.24 8.44 -1.13
N GLY A 185 -9.00 8.30 -0.71
CA GLY A 185 -8.55 9.07 0.45
C GLY A 185 -7.10 8.84 0.85
N GLY A 186 -6.72 9.52 1.91
CA GLY A 186 -5.40 9.39 2.51
C GLY A 186 -5.41 9.66 4.00
N LYS A 187 -4.51 8.99 4.70
CA LYS A 187 -4.18 9.21 6.12
C LYS A 187 -2.79 9.81 6.20
N ALA A 188 -2.60 10.80 7.05
CA ALA A 188 -1.30 11.43 7.30
C ALA A 188 -1.16 11.75 8.79
N GLY A 189 -0.04 11.32 9.39
CA GLY A 189 0.18 11.51 10.82
C GLY A 189 1.54 11.00 11.28
N THR A 190 1.64 10.74 12.59
CA THR A 190 2.86 10.22 13.23
C THR A 190 3.32 8.90 12.61
N GLY A 191 2.37 8.04 12.18
CA GLY A 191 2.59 6.75 11.51
C GLY A 191 3.14 6.84 10.08
N GLY A 192 3.07 8.01 9.44
CA GLY A 192 3.46 8.21 8.04
C GLY A 192 2.30 8.67 7.17
N ILE A 193 2.33 8.27 5.89
CA ILE A 193 1.29 8.59 4.90
C ILE A 193 0.80 7.26 4.29
N ALA A 194 -0.52 7.09 4.26
CA ALA A 194 -1.20 6.00 3.56
C ALA A 194 -2.24 6.60 2.61
N TYR A 195 -2.50 5.94 1.48
CA TYR A 195 -3.48 6.43 0.50
C TYR A 195 -4.19 5.25 -0.18
N ASN A 196 -5.40 5.52 -0.67
CA ASN A 196 -6.19 4.59 -1.46
C ASN A 196 -6.98 5.32 -2.54
N ALA A 197 -7.18 4.66 -3.67
CA ALA A 197 -8.02 5.13 -4.76
C ALA A 197 -8.65 3.94 -5.49
N GLU A 198 -9.34 3.08 -4.74
CA GLU A 198 -9.89 1.84 -5.27
C GLU A 198 -11.42 1.82 -5.24
N ALA A 199 -11.98 1.17 -6.26
CA ALA A 199 -13.37 0.77 -6.31
C ALA A 199 -13.46 -0.75 -6.42
N LEU A 200 -14.24 -1.37 -5.54
CA LEU A 200 -14.32 -2.81 -5.36
C LEU A 200 -15.77 -3.26 -5.36
N TRP A 201 -15.97 -4.51 -5.77
CA TRP A 201 -17.27 -5.20 -5.75
C TRP A 201 -17.23 -6.43 -4.86
N LEU A 202 -16.05 -7.05 -4.76
CA LEU A 202 -15.80 -8.22 -3.95
C LEU A 202 -14.62 -7.92 -3.02
N HIS A 203 -14.82 -8.17 -1.73
CA HIS A 203 -13.83 -7.86 -0.71
C HIS A 203 -12.95 -9.07 -0.41
N LEU A 204 -11.75 -9.10 -1.00
CA LEU A 204 -10.73 -10.12 -0.78
C LEU A 204 -9.55 -9.56 0.04
N PRO A 205 -8.89 -10.35 0.89
CA PRO A 205 -7.76 -9.86 1.68
C PRO A 205 -6.62 -9.35 0.78
N SER A 206 -6.48 -9.89 -0.43
CA SER A 206 -5.44 -9.52 -1.37
C SER A 206 -5.65 -8.18 -2.10
N GLU A 207 -6.81 -7.53 -1.98
CA GLU A 207 -7.06 -6.24 -2.63
C GLU A 207 -6.16 -5.14 -2.05
N ALA A 208 -5.70 -4.20 -2.89
CA ALA A 208 -4.65 -3.29 -2.46
C ALA A 208 -5.12 -2.29 -1.38
N ILE A 209 -6.42 -1.94 -1.32
CA ILE A 209 -6.99 -1.20 -0.18
C ILE A 209 -6.68 -1.89 1.16
N TYR A 210 -6.73 -3.23 1.18
CA TYR A 210 -6.51 -4.02 2.39
C TYR A 210 -5.04 -4.29 2.68
N GLN A 211 -4.18 -4.03 1.72
CA GLN A 211 -2.74 -4.13 1.87
C GLN A 211 -2.13 -2.80 2.35
N ASN A 212 -2.75 -1.67 2.01
CA ASN A 212 -2.12 -0.37 2.13
C ASN A 212 -2.89 0.64 2.97
N TYR A 213 -4.17 0.40 3.29
CA TYR A 213 -5.05 1.47 3.79
C TYR A 213 -6.03 1.08 4.90
N ARG A 214 -6.68 -0.08 4.78
CA ARG A 214 -7.64 -0.63 5.76
C ARG A 214 -7.21 -2.03 6.18
N ASP A 215 -7.60 -2.45 7.38
CA ASP A 215 -7.44 -3.84 7.80
C ASP A 215 -8.58 -4.69 7.23
N TYR A 216 -8.23 -5.83 6.62
CA TYR A 216 -9.22 -6.79 6.15
C TYR A 216 -9.89 -7.53 7.32
N TRP A 217 -9.12 -7.75 8.39
CA TRP A 217 -9.49 -8.57 9.54
C TRP A 217 -10.08 -7.75 10.69
N GLY A 218 -10.16 -6.43 10.51
CA GLY A 218 -10.71 -5.52 11.51
C GLY A 218 -12.16 -5.81 11.84
N ILE A 219 -12.53 -5.50 13.08
CA ILE A 219 -13.90 -5.50 13.59
C ILE A 219 -14.24 -4.05 13.88
N GLY A 220 -15.17 -3.46 13.14
CA GLY A 220 -15.42 -2.04 13.26
C GLY A 220 -16.82 -1.62 12.90
N ALA A 221 -17.12 -0.37 13.22
CA ALA A 221 -18.34 0.28 12.83
C ALA A 221 -18.08 1.76 12.60
N HIS A 222 -18.87 2.34 11.72
CA HIS A 222 -18.87 3.78 11.50
C HIS A 222 -20.29 4.27 11.30
N ALA A 223 -20.51 5.53 11.66
CA ALA A 223 -21.77 6.21 11.48
C ALA A 223 -21.51 7.66 11.16
N GLY A 224 -22.26 8.19 10.19
CA GLY A 224 -22.20 9.59 9.79
C GLY A 224 -23.60 10.16 9.65
N VAL A 225 -23.80 11.37 10.17
CA VAL A 225 -25.06 12.11 10.05
C VAL A 225 -24.76 13.55 9.69
N VAL A 226 -25.12 13.93 8.47
CA VAL A 226 -24.99 15.26 7.88
C VAL A 226 -23.55 15.74 7.85
N PHE A 227 -23.03 16.28 8.96
CA PHE A 227 -21.67 16.82 9.03
C PHE A 227 -20.75 16.09 10.01
N TRP A 228 -21.29 15.24 10.89
CA TRP A 228 -20.51 14.60 11.95
C TRP A 228 -20.50 13.09 11.75
N GLY A 229 -19.36 12.49 12.00
CA GLY A 229 -19.21 11.05 11.94
C GLY A 229 -18.20 10.54 12.94
N VAL A 230 -18.36 9.28 13.28
CA VAL A 230 -17.45 8.53 14.13
C VAL A 230 -17.18 7.19 13.49
N GLU A 231 -15.94 6.73 13.63
CA GLU A 231 -15.52 5.40 13.23
C GLU A 231 -14.67 4.82 14.34
N GLY A 232 -14.92 3.55 14.66
CA GLY A 232 -14.11 2.77 15.57
C GLY A 232 -13.85 1.40 14.97
N GLU A 233 -12.60 0.94 15.04
CA GLU A 233 -12.19 -0.36 14.54
C GLU A 233 -11.24 -1.02 15.55
N TYR A 234 -11.37 -2.33 15.70
CA TYR A 234 -10.47 -3.17 16.48
C TYR A 234 -9.72 -4.09 15.51
N HIS A 235 -8.41 -4.18 15.66
CA HIS A 235 -7.49 -4.89 14.78
C HIS A 235 -7.01 -6.18 15.48
N PRO A 236 -7.74 -7.31 15.34
CA PRO A 236 -7.43 -8.53 16.06
C PRO A 236 -6.07 -9.10 15.69
N ILE A 237 -5.54 -8.81 14.51
CA ILE A 237 -4.23 -9.32 14.08
C ILE A 237 -3.09 -8.69 14.88
N GLU A 238 -3.26 -7.46 15.39
CA GLU A 238 -2.24 -6.79 16.21
C GLU A 238 -2.05 -7.46 17.58
N ILE A 239 -3.04 -8.24 18.07
CA ILE A 239 -2.83 -9.04 19.29
C ILE A 239 -1.75 -10.10 19.10
N TYR A 240 -1.61 -10.63 17.88
CA TYR A 240 -0.59 -11.62 17.57
C TYR A 240 0.80 -11.00 17.63
N ASP A 241 0.92 -9.73 17.25
CA ASP A 241 2.16 -8.97 17.36
C ASP A 241 2.53 -8.70 18.81
N PHE A 242 1.58 -8.18 19.59
CA PHE A 242 1.75 -7.96 21.02
C PHE A 242 2.20 -9.24 21.75
N LEU A 243 1.49 -10.35 21.53
CA LEU A 243 1.81 -11.64 22.16
C LEU A 243 3.13 -12.22 21.64
N GLY A 244 3.42 -12.07 20.35
CA GLY A 244 4.68 -12.49 19.75
C GLY A 244 5.87 -11.78 20.39
N GLY A 245 5.76 -10.47 20.58
CA GLY A 245 6.87 -9.69 21.09
C GLY A 245 7.13 -9.83 22.58
N LEU A 246 6.18 -10.35 23.37
CA LEU A 246 6.48 -10.84 24.72
C LEU A 246 7.62 -11.89 24.68
N PHE A 247 7.72 -12.64 23.58
CA PHE A 247 8.76 -13.63 23.29
C PHE A 247 9.80 -13.15 22.26
N LEU A 248 9.93 -11.82 22.06
CA LEU A 248 10.88 -11.20 21.13
C LEU A 248 10.66 -11.59 19.65
N TYR A 249 9.43 -11.92 19.28
CA TYR A 249 9.03 -12.18 17.89
C TYR A 249 8.13 -11.06 17.37
N ASP A 250 8.49 -10.47 16.22
CA ASP A 250 7.82 -9.31 15.60
C ASP A 250 7.25 -9.72 14.23
N PRO A 251 6.04 -10.31 14.18
CA PRO A 251 5.40 -10.71 12.93
C PRO A 251 4.94 -9.53 12.07
N MET A 252 4.61 -8.38 12.66
CA MET A 252 4.12 -7.21 11.94
C MET A 252 5.22 -6.29 11.44
N ASN A 253 6.48 -6.52 11.83
CA ASN A 253 7.66 -5.80 11.36
C ASN A 253 7.57 -4.29 11.63
N ASP A 254 7.12 -3.90 12.81
CA ASP A 254 6.94 -2.50 13.20
C ASP A 254 7.49 -2.11 14.59
N ASP A 255 8.28 -2.98 15.19
CA ASP A 255 9.12 -2.67 16.36
C ASP A 255 10.16 -1.60 16.03
N PHE A 256 10.26 -0.55 16.84
CA PHE A 256 11.33 0.45 16.69
C PHE A 256 12.69 -0.13 17.05
N ALA A 257 12.73 -1.14 17.92
CA ALA A 257 13.96 -1.83 18.27
C ALA A 257 14.64 -2.49 17.06
N THR A 258 13.88 -3.05 16.12
CA THR A 258 14.47 -3.91 15.06
C THR A 258 14.20 -3.42 13.65
N THR A 259 13.43 -2.34 13.50
CA THR A 259 13.02 -1.86 12.19
C THR A 259 13.06 -0.33 12.09
N ARG A 260 13.26 0.16 10.88
CA ARG A 260 13.19 1.59 10.55
C ARG A 260 12.34 1.82 9.31
N ARG A 261 11.79 3.02 9.19
CA ARG A 261 11.14 3.45 7.94
C ARG A 261 12.14 3.44 6.79
N LEU A 262 11.60 3.16 5.60
CA LEU A 262 12.33 3.31 4.34
C LEU A 262 12.60 4.81 4.10
N LYS A 263 13.84 5.10 3.71
CA LYS A 263 14.30 6.49 3.51
C LYS A 263 14.45 6.78 2.03
N TYR A 264 13.53 7.56 1.49
CA TYR A 264 13.57 8.01 0.10
C TYR A 264 13.92 9.49 -0.01
N THR A 265 14.64 9.83 -1.08
CA THR A 265 14.81 11.24 -1.46
C THR A 265 13.48 11.79 -2.01
N SER A 266 13.36 13.12 -2.07
CA SER A 266 12.20 13.77 -2.71
C SER A 266 12.04 13.35 -4.17
N ARG A 267 13.16 13.11 -4.86
CA ARG A 267 13.19 12.61 -6.24
C ARG A 267 12.61 11.20 -6.31
N GLN A 268 13.08 10.26 -5.49
CA GLN A 268 12.60 8.87 -5.48
C GLN A 268 11.10 8.81 -5.14
N SER A 269 10.67 9.57 -4.13
CA SER A 269 9.26 9.69 -3.76
C SER A 269 8.42 10.27 -4.90
N GLY A 270 8.96 11.25 -5.62
CA GLY A 270 8.34 11.85 -6.80
C GLY A 270 8.21 10.87 -7.96
N LEU A 271 9.24 10.05 -8.22
CA LEU A 271 9.22 9.00 -9.23
C LEU A 271 8.16 7.94 -8.93
N ILE A 272 8.11 7.43 -7.69
CA ILE A 272 7.09 6.46 -7.24
C ILE A 272 5.69 7.06 -7.48
N ARG A 273 5.45 8.28 -6.99
CA ARG A 273 4.15 8.94 -7.12
C ARG A 273 3.76 9.15 -8.58
N SER A 274 4.68 9.62 -9.41
CA SER A 274 4.46 9.86 -10.84
C SER A 274 4.14 8.55 -11.55
N PHE A 275 4.92 7.49 -11.28
CA PHE A 275 4.71 6.19 -11.88
C PHE A 275 3.37 5.59 -11.48
N SER A 276 3.05 5.52 -10.17
CA SER A 276 1.77 4.97 -9.70
C SER A 276 0.56 5.73 -10.26
N LYS A 277 0.65 7.07 -10.35
CA LYS A 277 -0.39 7.89 -10.97
C LYS A 277 -0.57 7.54 -12.45
N ASN A 278 0.54 7.42 -13.19
CA ASN A 278 0.48 7.20 -14.63
C ASN A 278 0.03 5.77 -14.98
N VAL A 279 0.53 4.76 -14.26
CA VAL A 279 0.11 3.37 -14.44
C VAL A 279 -1.36 3.16 -14.07
N GLY A 280 -1.84 3.82 -13.01
CA GLY A 280 -3.26 3.77 -12.63
C GLY A 280 -4.21 4.35 -13.69
N SER A 281 -3.69 5.04 -14.70
CA SER A 281 -4.47 5.56 -15.84
C SER A 281 -4.45 4.67 -17.09
N LEU A 282 -3.66 3.59 -17.08
CA LEU A 282 -3.53 2.71 -18.24
C LEU A 282 -4.75 1.80 -18.42
N GLU A 283 -5.25 1.72 -19.66
CA GLU A 283 -6.21 0.69 -20.06
C GLU A 283 -5.49 -0.60 -20.46
N LYS A 284 -6.22 -1.70 -20.59
CA LYS A 284 -5.63 -3.01 -20.91
C LYS A 284 -4.83 -2.97 -22.21
N GLU A 285 -5.35 -2.25 -23.20
CA GLU A 285 -4.73 -2.03 -24.50
C GLU A 285 -3.38 -1.32 -24.35
N ASP A 286 -3.25 -0.39 -23.38
CA ASP A 286 -1.99 0.29 -23.09
C ASP A 286 -0.99 -0.64 -22.40
N PHE A 287 -1.44 -1.53 -21.50
CA PHE A 287 -0.57 -2.56 -20.92
C PHE A 287 -0.02 -3.50 -22.00
N ASP A 288 -0.87 -3.94 -22.93
CA ASP A 288 -0.46 -4.80 -24.04
C ASP A 288 0.53 -4.08 -24.98
N MET A 289 0.29 -2.78 -25.26
CA MET A 289 1.21 -1.95 -26.05
C MET A 289 2.54 -1.71 -25.31
N TYR A 290 2.49 -1.43 -24.00
CA TYR A 290 3.66 -1.26 -23.16
C TYR A 290 4.53 -2.52 -23.16
N ALA A 291 3.93 -3.68 -22.91
CA ALA A 291 4.64 -4.97 -22.87
C ALA A 291 5.28 -5.33 -24.22
N LYS A 292 4.66 -4.92 -25.32
CA LYS A 292 5.18 -5.11 -26.68
C LYS A 292 6.36 -4.18 -26.99
N ASP A 293 6.23 -2.90 -26.67
CA ASP A 293 7.21 -1.88 -27.04
C ASP A 293 8.41 -1.83 -26.08
N TYR A 294 8.18 -2.20 -24.82
CA TYR A 294 9.18 -2.18 -23.74
C TYR A 294 9.21 -3.51 -22.99
N PRO A 295 9.65 -4.62 -23.63
CA PRO A 295 9.65 -5.94 -23.00
C PRO A 295 10.70 -6.11 -21.89
N LYS A 296 11.70 -5.20 -21.84
CA LYS A 296 12.78 -5.19 -20.84
C LYS A 296 13.16 -3.75 -20.50
N ILE A 297 13.58 -3.52 -19.26
CA ILE A 297 14.12 -2.25 -18.77
C ILE A 297 15.57 -2.11 -19.23
N VAL A 298 15.85 -1.02 -19.94
CA VAL A 298 17.20 -0.69 -20.41
C VAL A 298 17.62 0.66 -19.82
N ILE A 299 18.61 0.65 -18.92
CA ILE A 299 19.21 1.88 -18.38
C ILE A 299 20.27 2.38 -19.39
N PRO A 300 20.11 3.58 -19.97
CA PRO A 300 21.08 4.13 -20.92
C PRO A 300 22.48 4.20 -20.33
N GLY A 301 23.48 3.76 -21.11
CA GLY A 301 24.89 3.80 -20.71
C GLY A 301 25.34 2.67 -19.77
N THR A 302 24.50 1.65 -19.53
CA THR A 302 24.90 0.44 -18.81
C THR A 302 24.85 -0.79 -19.71
N THR A 303 25.77 -1.73 -19.49
CA THR A 303 25.71 -3.05 -20.15
C THR A 303 24.47 -3.78 -19.63
N PRO A 304 23.65 -4.40 -20.51
CA PRO A 304 22.51 -5.19 -20.08
C PRO A 304 22.96 -6.26 -19.08
N ALA A 305 22.20 -6.43 -17.99
CA ALA A 305 22.45 -7.52 -17.06
C ALA A 305 22.40 -8.85 -17.84
N PRO A 306 23.38 -9.76 -17.65
CA PRO A 306 23.34 -11.06 -18.30
C PRO A 306 22.06 -11.80 -17.90
N GLU A 307 21.45 -12.47 -18.87
CA GLU A 307 20.21 -13.20 -18.67
C GLU A 307 20.44 -14.29 -17.60
N VAL A 308 19.76 -14.16 -16.46
CA VAL A 308 19.89 -15.12 -15.36
C VAL A 308 19.17 -16.40 -15.77
N ILE A 309 19.92 -17.41 -16.19
CA ILE A 309 19.38 -18.75 -16.46
C ILE A 309 18.94 -19.33 -15.11
N PRO A 310 17.63 -19.63 -14.91
CA PRO A 310 17.19 -20.21 -13.65
C PRO A 310 17.91 -21.53 -13.40
N ALA A 311 18.40 -21.72 -12.17
CA ALA A 311 19.05 -22.96 -11.77
C ALA A 311 18.11 -24.15 -12.02
N PRO A 312 18.60 -25.27 -12.56
CA PRO A 312 17.76 -26.44 -12.80
C PRO A 312 17.10 -26.87 -11.48
N ALA A 313 15.78 -27.00 -11.51
CA ALA A 313 15.01 -27.41 -10.35
C ALA A 313 15.59 -28.69 -9.73
N PRO A 314 15.70 -28.79 -8.39
CA PRO A 314 16.20 -29.98 -7.75
C PRO A 314 15.31 -31.17 -8.17
N LYS A 315 15.95 -32.20 -8.73
CA LYS A 315 15.27 -33.46 -9.04
C LYS A 315 14.67 -33.98 -7.73
N LYS A 316 13.33 -34.02 -7.66
CA LYS A 316 12.61 -34.73 -6.61
C LYS A 316 13.16 -36.16 -6.58
N ARG A 317 13.81 -36.53 -5.47
CA ARG A 317 14.13 -37.92 -5.15
C ARG A 317 12.94 -38.55 -4.45
#